data_AF-A0A7Y0XUF4-F1
#
_entry.id   AF-A0A7Y0XUF4-F1
#
_cell.length_a   1.000
_cell.length_b   1.000
_cell.length_c   1.000
_cell.angle_alpha   90.00
_cell.angle_beta   90.00
_cell.angle_gamma   90.00
#
_symmetry.space_group_name_H-M   'P 1'
#
loop_
_entity.id
_entity.type
_entity.pdbx_description
1 polymer ?
#
loop_
_entity_poly.entity_id
_entity_poly.type
_entity_poly.pdbx_seq_one_letter_code
_entity_poly.pdbx_strand_id
1 'polypeptide(L)'
;MSKPDELVMMEVKCFLTEEEKIERGSELARHVQNAEMLTNEKKERAAAYKTKIDTHRLEAVALSDALQAGYEHRQIECRKVIHYALRTVDFVRNDTGELVQTRPMEIGEAQENMFDETPNSDERHKGKITLLGR
;
A
#
# COMPACT_ATOMS: atom_id res chain seq x y z
N MET A 1 61.61 17.23 -66.89
CA MET A 1 60.27 16.79 -66.48
C MET A 1 60.32 16.55 -64.98
N SER A 2 59.61 17.37 -64.19
CA SER A 2 59.54 17.17 -62.73
C SER A 2 58.63 15.99 -62.43
N LYS A 3 58.97 15.16 -61.44
CA LYS A 3 58.11 14.04 -61.02
C LYS A 3 56.80 14.58 -60.41
N PRO A 4 55.67 13.86 -60.60
CA PRO A 4 54.41 14.23 -59.98
C PRO A 4 54.48 14.08 -58.46
N ASP A 5 53.76 14.94 -57.75
CA ASP A 5 53.67 14.91 -56.29
C ASP A 5 53.06 13.59 -55.81
N GLU A 6 53.71 12.96 -54.82
CA GLU A 6 53.24 11.72 -54.16
C GLU A 6 52.54 12.10 -52.85
N LEU A 7 51.27 11.72 -52.69
CA LEU A 7 50.47 12.01 -51.50
C LEU A 7 50.76 10.98 -50.40
N VAL A 8 51.13 11.46 -49.21
CA VAL A 8 51.43 10.62 -48.04
C VAL A 8 50.64 11.11 -46.83
N MET A 9 50.02 10.18 -46.08
CA MET A 9 49.28 10.49 -44.86
C MET A 9 50.24 10.64 -43.68
N MET A 10 50.11 11.75 -42.94
CA MET A 10 50.94 12.07 -41.78
C MET A 10 50.05 12.61 -40.66
N GLU A 11 50.33 12.24 -39.42
CA GLU A 11 49.75 12.93 -38.27
C GLU A 11 50.40 14.30 -38.13
N VAL A 12 49.57 15.34 -38.20
CA VAL A 12 50.00 16.72 -38.05
C VAL A 12 49.13 17.43 -37.04
N LYS A 13 49.75 18.32 -36.27
CA LYS A 13 49.03 19.14 -35.29
C LYS A 13 48.17 20.17 -36.03
N CYS A 14 46.86 20.03 -35.92
CA CYS A 14 45.89 20.99 -36.43
C CYS A 14 45.28 21.78 -35.26
N PHE A 15 45.16 23.10 -35.43
CA PHE A 15 44.47 23.95 -34.47
C PHE A 15 43.00 24.05 -34.83
N LEU A 16 42.13 24.04 -33.82
CA LEU A 16 40.69 24.16 -34.04
C LEU A 16 40.33 25.53 -34.61
N THR A 17 39.50 25.52 -35.63
CA THR A 17 38.82 26.73 -36.11
C THR A 17 37.77 27.19 -35.09
N GLU A 18 37.29 28.42 -35.23
CA GLU A 18 36.20 28.91 -34.35
C GLU A 18 34.91 28.10 -34.51
N GLU A 19 34.60 27.66 -35.73
CA GLU A 19 33.44 26.81 -36.01
C GLU A 19 33.56 25.46 -35.30
N GLU A 20 34.73 24.82 -35.38
CA GLU A 20 34.98 23.54 -34.70
C GLU A 20 34.95 23.69 -33.17
N LYS A 21 35.39 24.83 -32.64
CA LYS A 21 35.28 25.11 -31.19
C LYS A 21 33.83 25.24 -30.76
N ILE A 22 32.99 25.93 -31.54
CA ILE A 22 31.56 26.11 -31.25
C ILE A 22 30.83 24.77 -31.30
N GLU A 23 31.10 23.95 -32.32
CA GLU A 23 30.51 22.63 -32.46
C GLU A 23 30.89 21.74 -31.28
N ARG A 24 32.19 21.61 -30.99
CA ARG A 24 32.69 20.79 -29.88
C ARG A 24 32.23 21.32 -28.52
N GLY A 25 32.13 22.64 -28.35
CA GLY A 25 31.59 23.25 -27.15
C GLY A 25 30.12 22.90 -26.93
N SER A 26 29.33 22.88 -28.01
CA SER A 26 27.92 22.49 -27.98
C SER A 26 27.77 21.00 -27.65
N GLU A 27 28.59 20.13 -28.25
CA GLU A 27 28.62 18.71 -27.91
C GLU A 27 29.02 18.47 -26.46
N LEU A 28 30.05 19.16 -25.98
CA LEU A 28 30.49 19.09 -24.58
C LEU A 28 29.34 19.46 -23.63
N ALA A 29 28.67 20.59 -23.87
CA ALA A 29 27.54 21.03 -23.04
C ALA A 29 26.42 19.98 -23.02
N ARG A 30 26.08 19.40 -24.18
CA ARG A 30 25.10 18.31 -24.28
C ARG A 30 25.52 17.09 -23.46
N HIS A 31 26.79 16.67 -23.56
CA HIS A 31 27.28 15.52 -22.81
C HIS A 31 27.29 15.75 -21.30
N VAL A 32 27.62 16.97 -20.85
CA VAL A 32 27.56 17.35 -19.43
C VAL A 32 26.11 17.28 -18.92
N GLN A 33 25.16 17.89 -19.63
CA GLN A 33 23.74 17.86 -19.26
C GLN A 33 23.20 16.42 -19.20
N ASN A 34 23.53 15.59 -20.20
CA ASN A 34 23.13 14.19 -20.22
C ASN A 34 23.71 13.41 -19.03
N ALA A 35 24.97 13.64 -18.67
CA ALA A 35 25.60 13.00 -17.52
C ALA A 35 24.93 13.40 -16.19
N GLU A 36 24.57 14.67 -16.04
CA GLU A 36 23.83 15.16 -14.87
C GLU A 36 22.43 14.56 -14.78
N MET A 37 21.69 14.54 -15.90
CA MET A 37 20.37 13.91 -15.98
C MET A 37 20.42 12.44 -15.57
N LEU A 38 21.33 11.66 -16.16
CA LEU A 38 21.50 10.23 -15.84
C LEU A 38 21.91 10.02 -14.38
N THR A 39 22.70 10.93 -13.80
CA THR A 39 23.09 10.88 -12.39
C THR A 39 21.88 11.10 -11.48
N ASN A 40 21.01 12.05 -11.82
CA ASN A 40 19.78 12.33 -11.07
C ASN A 40 18.80 11.16 -11.18
N GLU A 41 18.56 10.63 -12.38
CA GLU A 41 17.73 9.44 -12.57
C GLU A 41 18.24 8.25 -11.76
N LYS A 42 19.56 8.03 -11.74
CA LYS A 42 20.16 6.96 -10.93
C LYS A 42 19.85 7.15 -9.45
N LYS A 43 19.98 8.37 -8.92
CA LYS A 43 19.69 8.68 -7.51
C LYS A 43 18.23 8.43 -7.18
N GLU A 44 17.31 8.88 -8.03
CA GLU A 44 15.86 8.68 -7.85
C GLU A 44 15.49 7.19 -7.83
N ARG A 45 16.00 6.43 -8.81
CA ARG A 45 15.76 4.98 -8.87
C ARG A 45 16.36 4.26 -7.67
N ALA A 46 17.57 4.63 -7.25
CA ALA A 46 18.21 4.04 -6.07
C ALA A 46 17.39 4.32 -4.80
N ALA A 47 16.87 5.54 -4.62
CA ALA A 47 16.00 5.88 -3.51
C ALA A 47 14.71 5.04 -3.53
N ALA A 48 14.07 4.89 -4.69
CA ALA A 48 12.87 4.06 -4.84
C ALA A 48 13.13 2.59 -4.49
N TYR A 49 14.25 2.02 -4.94
CA TYR A 49 14.63 0.64 -4.58
C TYR A 49 14.95 0.50 -3.10
N LYS A 50 15.62 1.48 -2.49
CA LYS A 50 15.89 1.47 -1.05
C LYS A 50 14.59 1.41 -0.26
N THR A 51 13.60 2.23 -0.59
CA THR A 51 12.29 2.19 0.06
C THR A 51 11.65 0.81 -0.04
N LYS A 52 11.64 0.19 -1.23
CA LYS A 52 11.07 -1.16 -1.43
C LYS A 52 11.80 -2.22 -0.59
N ILE A 53 13.13 -2.16 -0.53
CA ILE A 53 13.93 -3.08 0.28
C ILE A 53 13.62 -2.90 1.76
N ASP A 54 13.55 -1.66 2.23
CA ASP A 54 13.27 -1.35 3.63
C ASP A 54 11.85 -1.80 4.02
N THR A 55 10.85 -1.66 3.13
CA THR A 55 9.50 -2.22 3.34
C THR A 55 9.54 -3.73 3.53
N HIS A 56 10.17 -4.48 2.62
CA HIS A 56 10.24 -5.94 2.75
C HIS A 56 11.02 -6.40 3.98
N ARG A 57 12.03 -5.63 4.41
CA ARG A 57 12.76 -5.90 5.65
C ARG A 57 11.87 -5.74 6.87
N LEU A 58 11.06 -4.68 6.92
CA LEU A 58 10.12 -4.45 8.02
C LEU A 58 9.07 -5.57 8.08
N GLU A 59 8.52 -5.97 6.94
CA GLU A 59 7.58 -7.11 6.83
C GLU A 59 8.23 -8.40 7.32
N ALA A 60 9.46 -8.68 6.90
CA ALA A 60 10.19 -9.88 7.32
C ALA A 60 10.47 -9.90 8.83
N VAL A 61 10.80 -8.75 9.43
CA VAL A 61 10.96 -8.63 10.88
C VAL A 61 9.64 -8.91 11.60
N ALA A 62 8.54 -8.30 11.16
CA ALA A 62 7.23 -8.53 11.77
C ALA A 62 6.80 -10.00 11.70
N LEU A 63 7.02 -10.65 10.56
CA LEU A 63 6.76 -12.09 10.40
C LEU A 63 7.68 -12.94 11.28
N SER A 64 8.95 -12.58 11.40
CA SER A 64 9.90 -13.25 12.29
C SER A 64 9.45 -13.16 13.74
N ASP A 65 9.02 -11.99 14.19
CA ASP A 65 8.53 -11.77 15.55
C ASP A 65 7.27 -12.60 15.83
N ALA A 66 6.32 -12.63 14.89
CA ALA A 66 5.11 -13.45 15.00
C ALA A 66 5.43 -14.96 15.04
N LEU A 67 6.37 -15.42 14.21
CA LEU A 67 6.85 -16.81 14.21
C LEU A 67 7.54 -17.17 15.52
N GLN A 68 8.34 -16.26 16.07
CA GLN A 68 9.02 -16.47 17.36
C GLN A 68 8.03 -16.49 18.52
N ALA A 69 7.04 -15.59 18.51
CA ALA A 69 5.98 -15.55 19.52
C ALA A 69 5.03 -16.76 19.43
N GLY A 70 4.86 -17.33 18.23
CA GLY A 70 3.93 -18.43 17.95
C GLY A 70 2.47 -18.00 17.83
N TYR A 71 2.19 -16.70 17.81
CA TYR A 71 0.85 -16.13 17.65
C TYR A 71 0.92 -14.74 17.02
N GLU A 72 -0.20 -14.29 16.46
CA GLU A 72 -0.37 -12.91 15.99
C GLU A 72 -1.71 -12.33 16.44
N HIS A 73 -1.71 -11.03 16.76
CA HIS A 73 -2.93 -10.33 17.12
C HIS A 73 -3.72 -9.98 15.86
N ARG A 74 -4.86 -10.63 15.67
CA ARG A 74 -5.81 -10.31 14.60
C ARG A 74 -7.05 -9.64 15.18
N GLN A 75 -7.56 -8.62 14.49
CA GLN A 75 -8.89 -8.08 14.77
C GLN A 75 -9.91 -9.02 14.13
N ILE A 76 -10.62 -9.80 14.96
CA ILE A 76 -11.62 -10.78 14.52
C ILE A 76 -12.97 -10.41 15.13
N GLU A 77 -14.01 -10.43 14.30
CA GLU A 77 -15.37 -10.20 14.78
C GLU A 77 -15.79 -11.35 15.72
N CYS A 78 -16.13 -10.97 16.95
CA CYS A 78 -16.60 -11.90 17.97
C CYS A 78 -18.04 -11.55 18.34
N ARG A 79 -18.92 -12.53 18.42
CA ARG A 79 -20.25 -12.35 19.01
C ARG A 79 -20.15 -12.34 20.53
N LYS A 80 -20.91 -11.45 21.14
CA LYS A 80 -21.10 -11.37 22.59
C LYS A 80 -22.33 -12.19 22.98
N VAL A 81 -22.15 -13.18 23.85
CA VAL A 81 -23.24 -14.02 24.38
C VAL A 81 -23.39 -13.72 25.87
N ILE A 82 -24.60 -13.33 26.28
CA ILE A 82 -24.90 -12.91 27.65
C ILE A 82 -25.62 -14.06 28.37
N HIS A 83 -24.99 -14.63 29.39
CA HIS A 83 -25.53 -15.74 30.18
C HIS A 83 -26.08 -15.25 31.52
N TYR A 84 -27.31 -14.71 31.52
CA TYR A 84 -27.94 -14.10 32.70
C TYR A 84 -27.96 -14.99 33.95
N ALA A 85 -28.25 -16.29 33.80
CA ALA A 85 -28.26 -17.24 34.90
C ALA A 85 -26.90 -17.39 35.60
N LEU A 86 -25.80 -17.24 34.84
CA LEU A 86 -24.43 -17.38 35.34
C LEU A 86 -23.78 -16.03 35.64
N ARG A 87 -24.44 -14.91 35.30
CA ARG A 87 -23.91 -13.55 35.38
C ARG A 87 -22.57 -13.38 34.66
N THR A 88 -22.38 -14.08 33.54
CA THR A 88 -21.18 -14.00 32.70
C THR A 88 -21.50 -13.55 31.28
N VAL A 89 -20.50 -12.96 30.63
CA VAL A 89 -20.49 -12.59 29.22
C VAL A 89 -19.36 -13.34 28.54
N ASP A 90 -19.70 -14.06 27.47
CA ASP A 90 -18.77 -14.81 26.64
C ASP A 90 -18.54 -14.07 25.31
N PHE A 91 -17.29 -13.98 24.90
CA PHE A 91 -16.89 -13.50 23.59
C PHE A 91 -16.48 -14.69 22.74
N VAL A 92 -17.25 -14.97 21.70
CA VAL A 92 -17.05 -16.15 20.85
C VAL A 92 -16.73 -15.71 19.44
N ARG A 93 -15.66 -16.24 18.86
CA ARG A 93 -15.30 -15.99 17.47
C ARG A 93 -16.44 -16.38 16.53
N ASN A 94 -16.75 -15.53 15.56
CA ASN A 94 -17.81 -15.81 14.59
C ASN A 94 -17.40 -16.84 13.53
N ASP A 95 -16.12 -16.90 13.18
CA ASP A 95 -15.60 -17.76 12.11
C ASP A 95 -15.44 -19.23 12.54
N THR A 96 -14.99 -19.45 13.77
CA THR A 96 -14.60 -20.77 14.30
C THR A 96 -15.52 -21.24 15.42
N GLY A 97 -16.28 -20.34 16.04
CA GLY A 97 -17.07 -20.65 17.24
C GLY A 97 -16.23 -20.83 18.50
N GLU A 98 -14.93 -20.53 18.45
CA GLU A 98 -14.04 -20.62 19.62
C GLU A 98 -14.36 -19.55 20.66
N LEU A 99 -14.44 -19.96 21.92
CA LEU A 99 -14.56 -19.05 23.06
C LEU A 99 -13.22 -18.33 23.27
N VAL A 100 -13.22 -17.00 23.09
CA VAL A 100 -12.02 -16.16 23.25
C VAL A 100 -11.83 -15.75 24.69
N GLN A 101 -12.91 -15.34 25.35
CA GLN A 101 -12.87 -14.81 26.69
C GLN A 101 -14.24 -14.91 27.36
N THR A 102 -14.24 -15.25 28.64
CA THR A 102 -15.39 -15.10 29.54
C THR A 102 -15.06 -14.06 30.58
N ARG A 103 -15.99 -13.15 30.85
CA ARG A 103 -15.89 -12.19 31.97
C ARG A 103 -17.19 -12.13 32.77
N PRO A 104 -17.15 -11.69 34.04
CA PRO A 104 -18.37 -11.34 34.76
C PRO A 104 -19.11 -10.19 34.05
N MET A 105 -20.44 -10.19 34.17
CA MET A 105 -21.27 -9.08 33.69
C MET A 105 -20.94 -7.78 34.41
N GLU A 106 -20.97 -6.68 33.67
CA GLU A 106 -20.95 -5.35 34.27
C GLU A 106 -22.34 -4.97 34.78
N ILE A 107 -22.41 -4.03 35.72
CA ILE A 107 -23.65 -3.64 36.43
C ILE A 107 -24.75 -3.22 35.45
N GLY A 108 -24.41 -2.53 34.35
CA GLY A 108 -25.36 -2.13 33.32
C GLY A 108 -25.84 -3.27 32.42
N GLU A 109 -25.11 -4.39 32.33
CA GLU A 109 -25.49 -5.57 31.55
C GLU A 109 -26.31 -6.57 32.37
N ALA A 110 -26.15 -6.53 33.69
CA ALA A 110 -26.92 -7.31 34.66
C ALA A 110 -28.35 -6.76 34.86
N GLN A 111 -28.64 -5.58 34.31
CA GLN A 111 -29.98 -5.05 34.23
C GLN A 111 -30.71 -5.79 33.09
N GLU A 112 -31.47 -6.81 33.45
CA GLU A 112 -32.44 -7.43 32.55
C GLU A 112 -33.33 -6.31 32.00
N ASN A 113 -33.46 -6.19 30.67
CA ASN A 113 -34.40 -5.26 30.06
C ASN A 113 -35.81 -5.68 30.50
N MET A 114 -36.25 -5.16 31.65
CA MET A 114 -37.61 -5.32 32.17
C MET A 114 -38.64 -4.52 31.33
N PHE A 115 -38.21 -3.91 30.22
CA PHE A 115 -38.99 -3.06 29.33
C PHE A 115 -38.56 -3.19 27.85
N ASP A 116 -38.58 -4.39 27.29
CA ASP A 116 -38.61 -4.55 25.83
C ASP A 116 -39.99 -5.10 25.40
N GLU A 117 -41.04 -4.33 25.72
CA GLU A 117 -42.34 -4.46 25.05
C GLU A 117 -42.28 -3.62 23.75
N THR A 118 -41.85 -4.25 22.66
CA THR A 118 -42.39 -3.84 21.37
C THR A 118 -43.63 -4.70 21.11
N PRO A 119 -44.85 -4.13 21.18
CA PRO A 119 -46.03 -4.88 20.78
C PRO A 119 -45.92 -5.13 19.27
N ASN A 120 -45.90 -6.42 18.93
CA ASN A 120 -46.17 -6.96 17.62
C ASN A 120 -47.41 -6.26 17.02
N SER A 121 -47.22 -5.37 16.04
CA SER A 121 -48.34 -4.82 15.28
C SER A 121 -48.62 -5.74 14.11
N ASP A 122 -49.54 -6.65 14.37
CA ASP A 122 -50.15 -7.61 13.48
C ASP A 122 -50.47 -7.06 12.08
N GLU A 123 -50.23 -7.94 11.12
CA GLU A 123 -50.88 -8.00 9.83
C GLU A 123 -52.36 -7.63 9.88
N ARG A 124 -52.77 -6.64 9.08
CA ARG A 124 -54.12 -6.61 8.51
C ARG A 124 -54.07 -6.33 7.02
N HIS A 125 -54.00 -7.42 6.25
CA HIS A 125 -54.48 -7.49 4.88
C HIS A 125 -55.96 -7.06 4.80
N LYS A 126 -56.26 -5.97 4.08
CA LYS A 126 -57.45 -5.87 3.20
C LYS A 126 -57.11 -4.97 2.01
N GLY A 127 -57.12 -5.58 0.82
CA GLY A 127 -56.76 -4.93 -0.43
C GLY A 127 -57.86 -4.11 -1.10
N LYS A 128 -57.64 -3.90 -2.40
CA LYS A 128 -58.42 -3.17 -3.42
C LYS A 128 -58.09 -1.66 -3.49
N ILE A 129 -57.81 -1.01 -4.63
CA ILE A 129 -57.96 -1.32 -6.06
C ILE A 129 -56.99 -0.40 -6.83
N THR A 130 -56.44 -0.93 -7.92
CA THR A 130 -55.68 -0.26 -8.99
C THR A 130 -56.57 0.69 -9.82
N LEU A 131 -56.07 1.86 -10.26
CA LEU A 131 -56.02 2.31 -11.68
C LEU A 131 -56.06 3.84 -11.91
N LEU A 132 -55.21 4.25 -12.87
CA LEU A 132 -55.30 5.34 -13.85
C LEU A 132 -55.20 6.83 -13.43
N GLY A 133 -54.03 7.40 -13.69
CA GLY A 133 -53.81 8.30 -14.84
C GLY A 133 -54.58 9.63 -14.92
N ARG A 134 -53.84 10.74 -14.80
CA ARG A 134 -53.68 11.78 -15.82
C ARG A 134 -52.58 12.75 -15.41
#